data_AF-A0A533RSI3-F1
#
_entry.id   AF-A0A533RSI3-F1
#
_cell.length_a   1.000
_cell.length_b   1.000
_cell.length_c   1.000
_cell.angle_alpha   90.00
_cell.angle_beta   90.00
_cell.angle_gamma   90.00
#
_symmetry.space_group_name_H-M   'P 1'
#
loop_
_entity.id
_entity.type
_entity.pdbx_description
1 polymer ?
#
loop_
_entity_poly.entity_id
_entity_poly.type
_entity_poly.pdbx_seq_one_letter_code
_entity_poly.pdbx_strand_id
1 'polypeptide(L)'
;MNNWTCQTFSGDLDLQQMVGLIETSRSAPQLSDYPRIADLYEMMNVPEIRSRTCLWQSVQGSLLAYAITDPWNNLWFDLLPEFMETSIENEIVQWGVSCLLNEVRKEGNPAEITLDTNCSSDNWKRIAMLQRQGFTEKPLRTLQLICNLKDPLPSSELPPGFTLRTVRGEIEADALANLHRAAFGTDAMTAEYRASMMLVPGYEPDLDLLAVAPNGKLAAFCVCQVDPTSQGKEGFT
;
A
#
# COMPACT_ATOMS: atom_id res chain seq x y z
N MET A 1 -12.32 -20.59 -24.23
CA MET A 1 -11.24 -20.88 -23.28
C MET A 1 -10.50 -19.58 -23.07
N ASN A 2 -10.23 -19.22 -21.83
CA ASN A 2 -9.49 -18.00 -21.54
C ASN A 2 -8.02 -18.23 -21.91
N ASN A 3 -7.35 -17.22 -22.46
CA ASN A 3 -5.98 -17.31 -22.98
C ASN A 3 -4.94 -16.92 -21.90
N TRP A 4 -5.22 -17.24 -20.64
CA TRP A 4 -4.38 -16.88 -19.51
C TRP A 4 -4.48 -17.89 -18.36
N THR A 5 -3.51 -17.82 -17.45
CA THR A 5 -3.41 -18.65 -16.24
C THR A 5 -3.24 -17.76 -15.00
N CYS A 6 -3.87 -18.10 -13.87
CA CYS A 6 -3.60 -17.48 -12.56
C CYS A 6 -2.60 -18.34 -11.79
N GLN A 7 -1.58 -17.69 -11.21
CA GLN A 7 -0.63 -18.31 -10.29
C GLN A 7 -0.44 -17.45 -9.04
N THR A 8 -0.06 -18.08 -7.94
CA THR A 8 0.34 -17.35 -6.72
C THR A 8 1.72 -16.74 -6.90
N PHE A 9 1.94 -15.56 -6.32
CA PHE A 9 3.24 -14.89 -6.29
C PHE A 9 4.36 -15.82 -5.79
N SER A 10 5.45 -15.87 -6.54
CA SER A 10 6.54 -16.83 -6.34
C SER A 10 7.89 -16.18 -6.00
N GLY A 11 8.11 -14.90 -6.34
CA GLY A 11 9.34 -14.19 -5.97
C GLY A 11 9.64 -12.94 -6.81
N ASP A 12 10.91 -12.56 -6.86
CA ASP A 12 11.35 -11.25 -7.36
C ASP A 12 10.99 -10.99 -8.83
N LEU A 13 10.96 -12.03 -9.68
CA LEU A 13 10.54 -11.88 -11.08
C LEU A 13 9.08 -11.44 -11.18
N ASP A 14 8.21 -12.00 -10.35
CA ASP A 14 6.79 -11.61 -10.30
C ASP A 14 6.66 -10.16 -9.81
N LEU A 15 7.44 -9.76 -8.81
CA LEU A 15 7.45 -8.38 -8.32
C LEU A 15 7.90 -7.40 -9.40
N GLN A 16 8.95 -7.73 -10.16
CA GLN A 16 9.38 -6.93 -11.31
C GLN A 16 8.28 -6.81 -12.38
N GLN A 17 7.55 -7.88 -12.66
CA GLN A 17 6.42 -7.84 -13.58
C GLN A 17 5.27 -6.97 -13.05
N MET A 18 4.96 -7.04 -11.75
CA MET A 18 3.93 -6.20 -11.11
C MET A 18 4.29 -4.71 -11.19
N VAL A 19 5.56 -4.36 -10.93
CA VAL A 19 6.07 -2.99 -11.09
C VAL A 19 5.91 -2.52 -12.55
N GLY A 20 6.36 -3.32 -13.52
CA GLY A 20 6.20 -2.98 -14.94
C GLY A 20 4.74 -2.86 -15.38
N LEU A 21 3.83 -3.64 -14.76
CA LEU A 21 2.39 -3.51 -14.99
C LEU A 21 1.86 -2.17 -14.49
N ILE A 22 2.25 -1.72 -13.29
CA ILE A 22 1.85 -0.40 -12.76
C ILE A 22 2.30 0.70 -13.71
N GLU A 23 3.57 0.67 -14.11
CA GLU A 23 4.16 1.68 -15.01
C GLU A 23 3.47 1.75 -16.38
N THR A 24 2.96 0.60 -16.86
CA THR A 24 2.27 0.50 -18.16
C THR A 24 0.78 0.84 -18.07
N SER A 25 0.12 0.44 -16.98
CA SER A 25 -1.35 0.50 -16.86
C SER A 25 -1.87 1.81 -16.27
N ARG A 26 -1.06 2.49 -15.45
CA ARG A 26 -1.48 3.72 -14.77
C ARG A 26 -1.04 4.97 -15.54
N SER A 27 -1.91 5.97 -15.57
CA SER A 27 -1.53 7.32 -16.02
C SER A 27 -0.65 8.01 -14.98
N ALA A 28 0.05 9.09 -15.36
CA ALA A 28 0.96 9.79 -14.45
C ALA A 28 0.33 10.21 -13.09
N PRO A 29 -0.91 10.74 -13.02
CA PRO A 29 -1.56 11.01 -11.73
C PRO A 29 -1.83 9.74 -10.90
N GLN A 30 -2.19 8.64 -11.56
CA GLN A 30 -2.57 7.37 -10.93
C GLN A 30 -1.37 6.57 -10.42
N LEU A 31 -0.13 6.93 -10.79
CA LEU A 31 1.07 6.32 -10.19
C LEU A 31 1.13 6.59 -8.68
N SER A 32 0.49 7.66 -8.21
CA SER A 32 0.36 7.97 -6.78
C SER A 32 -0.81 7.25 -6.08
N ASP A 33 -1.67 6.55 -6.82
CA ASP A 33 -2.74 5.73 -6.23
C ASP A 33 -2.13 4.56 -5.42
N TYR A 34 -2.73 4.26 -4.27
CA TYR A 34 -2.32 3.10 -3.48
C TYR A 34 -2.81 1.77 -4.13
N PRO A 35 -2.01 0.69 -4.09
CA PRO A 35 -0.61 0.65 -3.69
C PRO A 35 0.29 1.27 -4.76
N ARG A 36 1.26 2.07 -4.34
CA ARG A 36 2.36 2.58 -5.17
C ARG A 36 3.43 1.49 -5.32
N ILE A 37 4.42 1.76 -6.16
CA ILE A 37 5.56 0.85 -6.37
C ILE A 37 6.28 0.53 -5.04
N ALA A 38 6.54 1.55 -4.21
CA ALA A 38 7.16 1.34 -2.90
C ALA A 38 6.30 0.45 -1.98
N ASP A 39 4.98 0.68 -1.97
CA ASP A 39 4.04 -0.12 -1.19
C ASP A 39 4.05 -1.60 -1.65
N LEU A 40 4.21 -1.89 -2.95
CA LEU A 40 4.35 -3.26 -3.43
C LEU A 40 5.61 -3.95 -2.87
N TYR A 41 6.74 -3.26 -2.79
CA TYR A 41 7.96 -3.82 -2.19
C TYR A 41 7.74 -4.13 -0.70
N GLU A 42 7.10 -3.23 0.04
CA GLU A 42 6.73 -3.46 1.44
C GLU A 42 5.82 -4.68 1.60
N MET A 43 4.74 -4.72 0.81
CA MET A 43 3.77 -5.80 0.82
C MET A 43 4.42 -7.16 0.50
N MET A 44 5.33 -7.22 -0.47
CA MET A 44 5.99 -8.47 -0.85
C MET A 44 7.07 -8.91 0.15
N ASN A 45 7.47 -8.06 1.11
CA ASN A 45 8.29 -8.48 2.24
C ASN A 45 7.48 -9.20 3.34
N VAL A 46 6.14 -9.16 3.29
CA VAL A 46 5.25 -9.82 4.26
C VAL A 46 4.80 -11.19 3.74
N PRO A 47 5.21 -12.33 4.36
CA PRO A 47 4.89 -13.67 3.86
C PRO A 47 3.39 -13.96 3.69
N GLU A 48 2.55 -13.44 4.60
CA GLU A 48 1.10 -13.60 4.51
C GLU A 48 0.54 -12.93 3.25
N ILE A 49 0.98 -11.70 2.95
CA ILE A 49 0.53 -10.95 1.77
C ILE A 49 1.01 -11.63 0.49
N ARG A 50 2.25 -12.16 0.45
CA ARG A 50 2.74 -12.96 -0.69
C ARG A 50 1.83 -14.15 -0.99
N SER A 51 1.40 -14.87 0.05
CA SER A 51 0.49 -16.02 -0.11
C SER A 51 -0.90 -15.62 -0.60
N ARG A 52 -1.26 -14.35 -0.41
CA ARG A 52 -2.50 -13.71 -0.82
C ARG A 52 -2.30 -12.75 -2.00
N THR A 53 -1.43 -13.14 -2.94
CA THR A 53 -1.20 -12.41 -4.20
C THR A 53 -1.33 -13.38 -5.39
N CYS A 54 -2.24 -13.11 -6.34
CA CYS A 54 -2.33 -13.83 -7.62
C CYS A 54 -1.91 -12.93 -8.79
N LEU A 55 -1.26 -13.55 -9.77
CA LEU A 55 -0.86 -12.99 -11.05
C LEU A 55 -1.56 -13.73 -12.18
N TRP A 56 -2.19 -12.99 -13.10
CA TRP A 56 -2.79 -13.52 -14.33
C TRP A 56 -1.85 -13.29 -15.50
N GLN A 57 -1.34 -14.36 -16.10
CA GLN A 57 -0.38 -14.32 -17.19
C GLN A 57 -1.01 -14.86 -18.48
N SER A 58 -0.69 -14.22 -19.61
CA SER A 58 -1.00 -14.76 -20.94
C SER A 58 -0.27 -16.08 -21.18
N VAL A 59 -0.70 -16.85 -22.19
CA VAL A 59 0.02 -18.05 -22.66
C VAL A 59 1.48 -17.76 -23.04
N GLN A 60 1.78 -16.52 -23.43
CA GLN A 60 3.13 -16.06 -23.78
C GLN A 60 3.97 -15.64 -22.56
N GLY A 61 3.43 -15.69 -21.34
CA GLY A 61 4.13 -15.36 -20.10
C GLY A 61 4.12 -13.87 -19.72
N SER A 62 3.46 -13.01 -20.50
CA SER A 62 3.27 -11.60 -20.14
C SER A 62 2.21 -11.45 -19.06
N LEU A 63 2.50 -10.66 -18.02
CA LEU A 63 1.56 -10.35 -16.94
C LEU A 63 0.45 -9.43 -17.46
N LEU A 64 -0.80 -9.82 -17.24
CA LEU A 64 -2.00 -9.10 -17.67
C LEU A 64 -2.65 -8.35 -16.50
N ALA A 65 -2.63 -8.98 -15.32
CA ALA A 65 -3.18 -8.43 -14.10
C ALA A 65 -2.47 -9.02 -12.88
N TYR A 66 -2.50 -8.32 -11.76
CA TYR A 66 -2.26 -8.91 -10.44
C TYR A 66 -3.37 -8.49 -9.48
N ALA A 67 -3.56 -9.27 -8.43
CA ALA A 67 -4.42 -8.91 -7.31
C ALA A 67 -3.80 -9.35 -5.99
N ILE A 68 -3.98 -8.54 -4.96
CA ILE A 68 -3.53 -8.75 -3.60
C ILE A 68 -4.74 -8.61 -2.68
N THR A 69 -4.86 -9.51 -1.70
CA THR A 69 -5.77 -9.31 -0.57
C THR A 69 -4.95 -9.10 0.70
N ASP A 70 -5.14 -7.96 1.35
CA ASP A 70 -4.42 -7.64 2.59
C ASP A 70 -5.13 -8.25 3.82
N PRO A 71 -4.53 -8.16 5.03
CA PRO A 71 -5.14 -8.68 6.25
C PRO A 71 -6.47 -8.03 6.67
N TRP A 72 -6.84 -6.88 6.08
CA TRP A 72 -8.09 -6.17 6.35
C TRP A 72 -9.14 -6.38 5.27
N ASN A 73 -8.94 -7.36 4.40
CA ASN A 73 -9.86 -7.70 3.30
C ASN A 73 -9.99 -6.59 2.26
N ASN A 74 -8.94 -5.82 2.04
CA ASN A 74 -8.90 -4.94 0.86
C ASN A 74 -8.39 -5.72 -0.36
N LEU A 75 -9.01 -5.47 -1.52
CA LEU A 75 -8.59 -5.94 -2.82
C LEU A 75 -7.78 -4.85 -3.53
N TRP A 76 -6.48 -5.08 -3.71
CA TRP A 76 -5.59 -4.22 -4.48
C TRP A 76 -5.25 -4.90 -5.80
N PHE A 77 -5.38 -4.21 -6.93
CA PHE A 77 -5.15 -4.82 -8.24
C PHE A 77 -4.80 -3.79 -9.30
N ASP A 78 -4.04 -4.21 -10.31
CA ASP A 78 -3.95 -3.53 -11.59
C ASP A 78 -4.19 -4.51 -12.73
N LEU A 79 -4.68 -3.96 -13.83
CA LEU A 79 -5.10 -4.68 -15.03
C LEU A 79 -4.68 -3.87 -16.24
N LEU A 80 -4.07 -4.53 -17.23
CA LEU A 80 -3.76 -3.93 -18.51
C LEU A 80 -5.03 -3.33 -19.17
N PRO A 81 -5.01 -2.08 -19.65
CA PRO A 81 -6.20 -1.40 -20.17
C PRO A 81 -6.92 -2.15 -21.29
N GLU A 82 -6.18 -2.89 -22.15
CA GLU A 82 -6.74 -3.69 -23.24
C GLU A 82 -7.52 -4.93 -22.77
N PHE A 83 -7.39 -5.30 -21.49
CA PHE A 83 -8.14 -6.39 -20.87
C PHE A 83 -9.27 -5.91 -19.95
N MET A 84 -9.51 -4.59 -19.86
CA MET A 84 -10.73 -4.07 -19.23
C MET A 84 -11.98 -4.55 -19.99
N GLU A 85 -13.08 -4.70 -19.26
CA GLU A 85 -14.36 -5.23 -19.76
C GLU A 85 -14.29 -6.66 -20.31
N THR A 86 -13.21 -7.39 -20.02
CA THR A 86 -13.11 -8.83 -20.29
C THR A 86 -13.43 -9.65 -19.03
N SER A 87 -13.49 -10.98 -19.16
CA SER A 87 -13.80 -11.86 -18.04
C SER A 87 -12.78 -11.83 -16.90
N ILE A 88 -11.58 -11.29 -17.14
CA ILE A 88 -10.54 -11.18 -16.10
C ILE A 88 -10.96 -10.27 -14.94
N GLU A 89 -11.78 -9.24 -15.19
CA GLU A 89 -12.33 -8.36 -14.15
C GLU A 89 -13.12 -9.18 -13.11
N ASN A 90 -13.95 -10.10 -13.59
CA ASN A 90 -14.72 -11.01 -12.74
C ASN A 90 -13.80 -12.03 -12.06
N GLU A 91 -12.79 -12.56 -12.75
CA GLU A 91 -11.83 -13.49 -12.13
C GLU A 91 -11.07 -12.87 -10.96
N ILE A 92 -10.62 -11.61 -11.09
CA ILE A 92 -9.92 -10.87 -10.04
C ILE A 92 -10.81 -10.72 -8.80
N VAL A 93 -12.06 -10.27 -8.99
CA VAL A 93 -13.00 -10.07 -7.87
C VAL A 93 -13.39 -11.41 -7.23
N GLN A 94 -13.69 -12.45 -8.04
CA GLN A 94 -14.02 -13.77 -7.52
C GLN A 94 -12.86 -14.42 -6.77
N TRP A 95 -11.62 -14.19 -7.22
CA TRP A 95 -10.44 -14.61 -6.49
C TRP A 95 -10.35 -13.90 -5.12
N GLY A 96 -10.55 -12.58 -5.07
CA GLY A 96 -10.57 -11.81 -3.82
C GLY A 96 -11.66 -12.29 -2.85
N VAL A 97 -12.88 -12.52 -3.35
CA VAL A 97 -13.98 -13.13 -2.57
C VAL A 97 -13.62 -14.53 -2.07
N SER A 98 -12.90 -15.32 -2.86
CA SER A 98 -12.46 -16.66 -2.44
C SER A 98 -11.43 -16.60 -1.31
N CYS A 99 -10.49 -15.65 -1.36
CA CYS A 99 -9.57 -15.35 -0.26
C CYS A 99 -10.32 -14.97 1.00
N LEU A 100 -11.29 -14.05 0.89
CA LEU A 100 -12.15 -13.60 1.98
C LEU A 100 -12.87 -14.78 2.67
N LEU A 101 -13.57 -15.61 1.88
CA LEU A 101 -14.31 -16.75 2.37
C LEU A 101 -13.42 -17.83 3.01
N ASN A 102 -12.16 -17.94 2.57
CA ASN A 102 -11.19 -18.82 3.22
C ASN A 102 -10.83 -18.34 4.63
N GLU A 103 -10.70 -17.03 4.86
CA GLU A 103 -10.42 -16.49 6.18
C GLU A 103 -11.63 -16.58 7.11
N VAL A 104 -12.85 -16.27 6.63
CA VAL A 104 -14.09 -16.46 7.41
C VAL A 104 -14.22 -17.90 7.91
N ARG A 105 -13.87 -18.89 7.08
CA ARG A 105 -13.89 -20.30 7.46
C ARG A 105 -12.90 -20.66 8.57
N LYS A 106 -11.79 -19.95 8.68
CA LYS A 106 -10.77 -20.18 9.72
C LYS A 106 -11.15 -19.50 11.04
N GLU A 107 -11.65 -18.28 10.98
CA GLU A 107 -11.87 -17.43 12.17
C GLU A 107 -13.29 -17.53 12.74
N GLY A 108 -14.24 -18.06 11.98
CA GLY A 108 -15.58 -18.42 12.48
C GLY A 108 -16.50 -17.23 12.80
N ASN A 109 -16.16 -16.01 12.38
CA ASN A 109 -16.99 -14.83 12.62
C ASN A 109 -17.56 -14.26 11.30
N PRO A 110 -18.80 -14.62 10.91
CA PRO A 110 -19.36 -14.29 9.59
C PRO A 110 -20.09 -12.94 9.50
N ALA A 111 -20.00 -12.06 10.51
CA ALA A 111 -20.76 -10.81 10.51
C ALA A 111 -20.05 -9.70 9.70
N GLU A 112 -20.71 -9.25 8.63
CA GLU A 112 -20.37 -8.08 7.79
C GLU A 112 -18.93 -8.00 7.25
N ILE A 113 -18.39 -9.13 6.82
CA ILE A 113 -17.09 -9.15 6.15
C ILE A 113 -17.28 -8.68 4.69
N THR A 114 -16.81 -7.46 4.40
CA THR A 114 -16.76 -6.87 3.06
C THR A 114 -15.40 -7.10 2.41
N LEU A 115 -15.39 -7.11 1.08
CA LEU A 115 -14.18 -6.92 0.29
C LEU A 115 -14.14 -5.45 -0.09
N ASP A 116 -13.15 -4.71 0.37
CA ASP A 116 -13.07 -3.27 0.18
C ASP A 116 -11.93 -2.90 -0.78
N THR A 117 -11.95 -1.69 -1.33
CA THR A 117 -10.88 -1.15 -2.16
C THR A 117 -11.04 0.35 -2.24
N ASN A 118 -10.03 1.04 -2.78
CA ASN A 118 -10.13 2.46 -3.11
C ASN A 118 -9.54 2.72 -4.51
N CYS A 119 -9.88 3.88 -5.05
CA CYS A 119 -9.24 4.42 -6.24
C CYS A 119 -9.42 5.94 -6.26
N SER A 120 -8.62 6.66 -7.04
CA SER A 120 -8.82 8.09 -7.21
C SER A 120 -10.21 8.41 -7.78
N SER A 121 -10.79 9.51 -7.31
CA SER A 121 -12.12 9.98 -7.73
C SER A 121 -12.22 10.34 -9.23
N ASP A 122 -11.09 10.56 -9.90
CA ASP A 122 -11.02 10.83 -11.34
C ASP A 122 -10.79 9.56 -12.18
N ASN A 123 -10.57 8.40 -11.55
CA ASN A 123 -10.41 7.12 -12.22
C ASN A 123 -11.76 6.49 -12.59
N TRP A 124 -12.51 7.18 -13.46
CA TRP A 124 -13.87 6.80 -13.86
C TRP A 124 -13.97 5.38 -14.43
N LYS A 125 -12.92 4.88 -15.10
CA LYS A 125 -12.88 3.50 -15.61
C LYS A 125 -12.85 2.48 -14.49
N ARG A 126 -12.01 2.70 -13.47
CA ARG A 126 -11.94 1.85 -12.27
C ARG A 126 -13.26 1.90 -11.50
N ILE A 127 -13.83 3.09 -11.30
CA ILE A 127 -15.13 3.27 -10.63
C ILE A 127 -16.23 2.49 -11.36
N ALA A 128 -16.34 2.63 -12.69
CA ALA A 128 -17.33 1.91 -13.47
C ALA A 128 -17.14 0.39 -13.40
N MET A 129 -15.89 -0.10 -13.45
CA MET A 129 -15.58 -1.51 -13.27
C MET A 129 -16.03 -2.03 -11.90
N LEU A 130 -15.66 -1.34 -10.82
CA LEU A 130 -16.03 -1.71 -9.45
C LEU A 130 -17.55 -1.77 -9.27
N GLN A 131 -18.29 -0.79 -9.81
CA GLN A 131 -19.75 -0.77 -9.78
C GLN A 131 -20.36 -1.97 -10.52
N ARG A 132 -19.83 -2.33 -11.70
CA ARG A 132 -20.27 -3.54 -12.44
C ARG A 132 -20.01 -4.83 -11.66
N GLN A 133 -18.97 -4.86 -10.85
CA GLN A 133 -18.63 -5.99 -9.98
C GLN A 133 -19.37 -5.99 -8.63
N GLY A 134 -20.27 -5.03 -8.41
CA GLY A 134 -21.13 -4.97 -7.22
C GLY A 134 -20.56 -4.20 -6.03
N PHE A 135 -19.42 -3.52 -6.19
CA PHE A 135 -18.92 -2.61 -5.14
C PHE A 135 -19.82 -1.38 -5.01
N THR A 136 -19.95 -0.89 -3.78
CA THR A 136 -20.73 0.32 -3.47
C THR A 136 -19.83 1.39 -2.86
N GLU A 137 -19.97 2.63 -3.34
CA GLU A 137 -19.19 3.74 -2.83
C GLU A 137 -19.62 4.07 -1.39
N LYS A 138 -18.63 4.19 -0.49
CA LYS A 138 -18.82 4.65 0.89
C LYS A 138 -18.52 6.15 1.00
N PRO A 139 -19.04 6.87 1.99
CA PRO A 139 -18.79 8.31 2.15
C PRO A 139 -17.37 8.66 2.63
N LEU A 140 -16.57 7.67 3.05
CA LEU A 140 -15.19 7.87 3.47
C LEU A 140 -14.32 8.36 2.29
N ARG A 141 -13.46 9.34 2.53
CA ARG A 141 -12.53 9.88 1.53
C ARG A 141 -11.13 9.97 2.11
N THR A 142 -10.14 9.61 1.30
CA THR A 142 -8.72 9.89 1.55
C THR A 142 -8.35 11.14 0.76
N LEU A 143 -7.62 12.06 1.38
CA LEU A 143 -7.17 13.31 0.75
C LEU A 143 -5.66 13.26 0.56
N GLN A 144 -5.21 13.52 -0.66
CA GLN A 144 -3.81 13.82 -0.93
C GLN A 144 -3.59 15.33 -0.73
N LEU A 145 -2.74 15.69 0.22
CA LEU A 145 -2.39 17.08 0.50
C LEU A 145 -1.02 17.37 -0.10
N ILE A 146 -0.90 18.48 -0.84
CA ILE A 146 0.34 18.85 -1.55
C ILE A 146 0.79 20.22 -1.06
N CYS A 147 2.07 20.32 -0.69
CA CYS A 147 2.73 21.57 -0.34
C CYS A 147 3.90 21.83 -1.29
N ASN A 148 3.95 23.03 -1.88
CA ASN A 148 5.04 23.42 -2.75
C ASN A 148 6.24 23.92 -1.94
N LEU A 149 7.35 23.18 -2.00
CA LEU A 149 8.57 23.49 -1.25
C LEU A 149 9.33 24.74 -1.77
N LYS A 150 8.89 25.36 -2.87
CA LYS A 150 9.43 26.66 -3.33
C LYS A 150 8.82 27.84 -2.59
N ASP A 151 7.64 27.66 -1.99
CA ASP A 151 6.98 28.70 -1.22
C ASP A 151 7.55 28.74 0.21
N PRO A 152 7.52 29.90 0.90
CA PRO A 152 8.00 29.99 2.27
C PRO A 152 7.25 29.01 3.18
N LEU A 153 8.00 28.09 3.82
CA LEU A 153 7.44 27.16 4.78
C LEU A 153 7.22 27.88 6.14
N PRO A 154 6.12 27.59 6.85
CA PRO A 154 5.90 28.14 8.18
C PRO A 154 7.01 27.66 9.12
N SER A 155 7.55 28.57 9.92
CA SER A 155 8.45 28.18 11.01
C SER A 155 7.65 27.47 12.10
N SER A 156 8.17 26.33 12.57
CA SER A 156 7.59 25.58 13.69
C SER A 156 8.62 25.51 14.82
N GLU A 157 8.24 25.95 16.01
CA GLU A 157 9.04 25.79 17.22
C GLU A 157 8.62 24.53 17.97
N LEU A 158 9.59 23.82 18.54
CA LEU A 158 9.30 22.69 19.41
C LEU A 158 8.83 23.18 20.78
N PRO A 159 7.88 22.48 21.43
CA PRO A 159 7.54 22.77 22.82
C PRO A 159 8.80 22.71 23.72
N PRO A 160 8.87 23.53 24.79
CA PRO A 160 10.06 23.59 25.64
C PRO A 160 10.53 22.22 26.14
N GLY A 161 11.83 21.95 25.97
CA GLY A 161 12.49 20.73 26.41
C GLY A 161 12.33 19.52 25.49
N PHE A 162 11.55 19.63 24.40
CA PHE A 162 11.54 18.62 23.35
C PHE A 162 12.72 18.85 22.40
N THR A 163 13.25 17.75 21.86
CA THR A 163 14.30 17.77 20.84
C THR A 163 13.91 16.90 19.64
N LEU A 164 14.46 17.20 18.47
CA LEU A 164 14.31 16.36 17.28
C LEU A 164 15.59 15.58 17.00
N ARG A 165 15.43 14.33 16.57
CA ARG A 165 16.50 13.51 16.02
C ARG A 165 15.97 12.56 14.95
N THR A 166 16.86 12.01 14.15
CA THR A 166 16.52 10.96 13.20
C THR A 166 16.52 9.58 13.88
N VAL A 167 15.87 8.61 13.22
CA VAL A 167 15.90 7.20 13.64
C VAL A 167 17.31 6.62 13.46
N ARG A 168 17.70 5.70 14.34
CA ARG A 168 19.02 5.05 14.36
C ARG A 168 19.01 3.68 13.69
N GLY A 169 18.24 3.54 12.60
CA GLY A 169 18.09 2.29 11.86
C GLY A 169 17.23 1.24 12.58
N GLU A 170 17.25 0.02 12.05
CA GLU A 170 16.32 -1.08 12.40
C GLU A 170 16.31 -1.46 13.89
N ILE A 171 17.35 -1.14 14.64
CA ILE A 171 17.40 -1.39 16.10
C ILE A 171 16.29 -0.64 16.85
N GLU A 172 15.74 0.43 16.28
CA GLU A 172 14.63 1.17 16.86
C GLU A 172 13.24 0.69 16.38
N ALA A 173 13.15 -0.35 15.53
CA ALA A 173 11.89 -0.79 14.93
C ALA A 173 10.80 -1.11 15.97
N ASP A 174 11.15 -1.79 17.08
CA ASP A 174 10.20 -2.07 18.16
C ASP A 174 9.73 -0.80 18.87
N ALA A 175 10.64 0.14 19.15
CA ALA A 175 10.30 1.41 19.79
C ALA A 175 9.38 2.26 18.89
N LEU A 176 9.61 2.25 17.59
CA LEU A 176 8.79 2.94 16.59
C LEU A 176 7.41 2.30 16.44
N ALA A 177 7.34 0.96 16.41
CA ALA A 177 6.07 0.25 16.38
C ALA A 177 5.22 0.59 17.62
N ASN A 178 5.84 0.58 18.81
CA ASN A 178 5.19 0.98 20.05
C ASN A 178 4.68 2.43 20.00
N LEU A 179 5.48 3.35 19.49
CA LEU A 179 5.11 4.76 19.35
C LEU A 179 3.95 4.95 18.36
N HIS A 180 3.97 4.25 17.22
CA HIS A 180 2.88 4.26 16.23
C HIS A 180 1.57 3.78 16.84
N ARG A 181 1.58 2.63 17.53
CA ARG A 181 0.39 2.10 18.21
C ARG A 181 -0.15 3.08 19.25
N ALA A 182 0.73 3.73 20.02
CA ALA A 182 0.34 4.74 20.99
C ALA A 182 -0.28 5.99 20.34
N ALA A 183 0.22 6.42 19.18
CA ALA A 183 -0.28 7.60 18.46
C ALA A 183 -1.64 7.37 17.79
N PHE A 184 -1.84 6.19 17.19
CA PHE A 184 -3.04 5.88 16.39
C PHE A 184 -4.08 5.04 17.13
N GLY A 185 -3.74 4.46 18.28
CA GLY A 185 -4.66 3.63 19.06
C GLY A 185 -5.01 2.30 18.40
N THR A 186 -4.12 1.76 17.55
CA THR A 186 -4.30 0.48 16.84
C THR A 186 -3.17 -0.49 17.18
N ASP A 187 -3.42 -1.79 17.04
CA ASP A 187 -2.39 -2.84 17.19
C ASP A 187 -1.73 -3.25 15.85
N ALA A 188 -2.08 -2.55 14.76
CA ALA A 188 -1.71 -2.91 13.40
C ALA A 188 -0.19 -2.85 13.11
N MET A 189 0.53 -1.93 13.75
CA MET A 189 1.95 -1.76 13.52
C MET A 189 2.76 -2.70 14.42
N THR A 190 3.48 -3.67 13.84
CA THR A 190 4.41 -4.56 14.54
C THR A 190 5.87 -4.16 14.31
N ALA A 191 6.80 -4.69 15.12
CA ALA A 191 8.22 -4.44 14.93
C ALA A 191 8.72 -5.02 13.60
N GLU A 192 8.23 -6.20 13.22
CA GLU A 192 8.55 -6.86 11.95
C GLU A 192 8.04 -6.05 10.77
N TYR A 193 6.80 -5.54 10.84
CA TYR A 193 6.24 -4.71 9.78
C TYR A 193 7.02 -3.40 9.66
N ARG A 194 7.34 -2.76 10.80
CA ARG A 194 8.18 -1.56 10.79
C ARG A 194 9.56 -1.81 10.20
N ALA A 195 10.21 -2.92 10.56
CA ALA A 195 11.50 -3.31 9.99
C ALA A 195 11.40 -3.55 8.46
N SER A 196 10.30 -4.16 7.98
CA SER A 196 10.10 -4.37 6.55
C SER A 196 10.05 -3.05 5.74
N MET A 197 9.50 -1.98 6.31
CA MET A 197 9.51 -0.63 5.71
C MET A 197 10.94 -0.05 5.64
N MET A 198 11.77 -0.33 6.65
CA MET A 198 13.16 0.16 6.72
C MET A 198 14.11 -0.57 5.75
N LEU A 199 13.65 -1.67 5.14
CA LEU A 199 14.39 -2.46 4.15
C LEU A 199 14.01 -2.15 2.70
N VAL A 200 13.03 -1.26 2.48
CA VAL A 200 12.58 -0.87 1.13
C VAL A 200 13.69 -0.13 0.38
N PRO A 201 13.90 -0.41 -0.92
CA PRO A 201 14.80 0.38 -1.74
C PRO A 201 14.47 1.87 -1.70
N GLY A 202 15.44 2.71 -1.32
CA GLY A 202 15.25 4.15 -1.19
C GLY A 202 14.82 4.61 0.21
N TYR A 203 14.74 3.71 1.19
CA TYR A 203 14.56 4.09 2.59
C TYR A 203 15.75 4.96 3.08
N GLU A 204 15.44 6.14 3.61
CA GLU A 204 16.43 7.09 4.16
C GLU A 204 16.13 7.35 5.65
N PRO A 205 16.92 6.83 6.60
CA PRO A 205 16.65 7.02 8.03
C PRO A 205 16.71 8.49 8.46
N ASP A 206 17.39 9.35 7.70
CA ASP A 206 17.45 10.79 7.97
C ASP A 206 16.13 11.52 7.72
N LEU A 207 15.19 10.88 7.04
CA LEU A 207 13.84 11.39 6.78
C LEU A 207 12.82 10.98 7.86
N ASP A 208 13.20 10.06 8.74
CA ASP A 208 12.37 9.60 9.86
C ASP A 208 12.69 10.40 11.12
N LEU A 209 11.90 11.44 11.34
CA LEU A 209 12.06 12.39 12.43
C LEU A 209 11.33 11.94 13.68
N LEU A 210 12.00 12.02 14.81
CA LEU A 210 11.49 11.65 16.12
C LEU A 210 11.58 12.83 17.08
N ALA A 211 10.45 13.17 17.70
CA ALA A 211 10.40 14.10 18.82
C ALA A 211 10.70 13.34 20.12
N VAL A 212 11.69 13.81 20.87
CA VAL A 212 12.11 13.24 22.15
C VAL A 212 11.70 14.20 23.27
N ALA A 213 10.92 13.68 24.22
CA ALA A 213 10.47 14.42 25.40
C ALA A 213 11.62 14.70 26.38
N PRO A 214 11.48 15.66 27.32
CA PRO A 214 12.49 15.98 28.33
C PRO A 214 12.93 14.79 29.20
N ASN A 215 12.10 13.76 29.33
CA ASN A 215 12.40 12.53 30.07
C ASN A 215 13.14 11.46 29.23
N GLY A 216 13.54 11.78 27.99
CA GLY A 216 14.24 10.89 27.08
C GLY A 216 13.36 9.92 26.30
N LYS A 217 12.03 9.92 26.51
CA LYS A 217 11.11 9.04 25.77
C LYS A 217 10.76 9.62 24.40
N LEU A 218 10.50 8.74 23.44
CA LEU A 218 9.89 9.13 22.17
C LEU A 218 8.46 9.61 22.41
N ALA A 219 8.12 10.75 21.82
CA ALA A 219 6.83 11.42 22.04
C ALA A 219 6.00 11.57 20.77
N ALA A 220 6.66 11.73 19.62
CA ALA A 220 6.01 11.79 18.31
C ALA A 220 7.01 11.39 17.22
N PHE A 221 6.49 11.11 16.03
CA PHE A 221 7.29 10.82 14.85
C PHE A 221 6.69 11.46 13.61
N CYS A 222 7.51 11.62 12.58
CA CYS A 222 7.13 11.96 11.22
C CYS A 222 8.03 11.13 10.29
N VAL A 223 7.44 10.23 9.50
CA VAL A 223 8.16 9.39 8.53
C VAL A 223 8.06 10.08 7.18
N CYS A 224 9.18 10.32 6.51
CA CYS A 224 9.20 10.93 5.18
C CYS A 224 9.92 10.00 4.20
N GLN A 225 9.59 10.13 2.91
CA GLN A 225 10.30 9.46 1.82
C GLN A 225 10.57 10.46 0.70
N VAL A 226 11.61 10.21 -0.10
CA VAL A 226 11.81 10.88 -1.38
C VAL A 226 11.58 9.86 -2.48
N ASP A 227 10.58 10.09 -3.32
CA ASP A 227 10.40 9.32 -4.54
C ASP A 227 11.26 9.94 -5.66
N PRO A 228 12.24 9.20 -6.23
CA PRO A 228 13.09 9.69 -7.30
C PRO A 228 12.40 9.73 -8.67
N THR A 229 11.25 9.07 -8.82
CA THR A 229 10.49 8.95 -10.07
C THR A 229 9.40 10.00 -10.22
N SER A 230 8.91 10.56 -9.10
CA SER A 230 7.99 11.68 -9.13
C SER A 230 8.72 12.95 -9.60
N GLN A 231 8.12 13.72 -10.52
CA GLN A 231 8.68 15.00 -11.00
C GLN A 231 8.74 16.09 -9.89
N GLY A 232 8.43 15.75 -8.64
CA GLY A 232 8.59 16.56 -7.44
C GLY A 232 8.82 15.65 -6.23
N LYS A 233 9.49 16.16 -5.19
CA LYS A 233 9.66 15.42 -3.92
C LYS A 233 8.31 15.37 -3.20
N GLU A 234 7.67 14.22 -3.17
CA GLU A 234 6.43 14.01 -2.43
C GLU A 234 6.77 13.49 -1.02
N GLY A 235 6.38 14.24 0.00
CA GLY A 235 6.43 13.79 1.39
C GLY A 235 5.08 13.21 1.79
N PHE A 236 5.10 12.09 2.51
CA PHE A 236 3.93 11.49 3.13
C PHE A 236 4.06 11.66 4.65
N THR A 237 2.95 11.66 5.38
CA THR A 237 2.91 11.68 6.85
C THR A 237 2.05 10.55 7.35
#